data_AF-A0A172QWB6-F1
#
_entry.id   AF-A0A172QWB6-F1
#
_cell.length_a   1.000
_cell.length_b   1.000
_cell.length_c   1.000
_cell.angle_alpha   90.00
_cell.angle_beta   90.00
_cell.angle_gamma   90.00
#
_symmetry.space_group_name_H-M   'P 1'
#
loop_
_entity.id
_entity.type
_entity.pdbx_description
1 polymer ?
#
loop_
_entity_poly.entity_id
_entity_poly.type
_entity_poly.pdbx_seq_one_letter_code
_entity_poly.pdbx_strand_id
1 'polypeptide(L)'
;MLGAHRGNLSLVSTVLFIIGVLLCGYAAYDFGPRIDNGSAVGWWSFGLGVLFSVVAACLYIIGISLRATTFREVGSAALISILLFIGYLLWLSPVSEESFIFHPAIAPAVLSVFWLGIAFYCAFRRNRNM
;
A
#
# COMPACT_ATOMS: atom_id res chain seq x y z
N MET A 1 25.63 -3.25 16.75
CA MET A 1 24.26 -3.45 17.25
C MET A 1 23.14 -3.07 16.26
N LEU A 2 23.43 -2.50 15.09
CA LEU A 2 22.42 -2.15 14.06
C LEU A 2 21.73 -3.34 13.37
N GLY A 3 22.23 -4.57 13.52
CA GLY A 3 21.66 -5.77 12.88
C GLY A 3 20.31 -6.21 13.44
N ALA A 4 20.13 -6.15 14.77
CA ALA A 4 18.89 -6.59 15.43
C ALA A 4 17.70 -5.66 15.12
N HIS A 5 17.94 -4.35 15.06
CA HIS A 5 16.88 -3.37 14.73
C HIS A 5 16.45 -3.42 13.25
N ARG A 6 17.33 -3.88 12.34
CA ARG A 6 17.01 -4.02 10.90
C ARG A 6 15.98 -5.11 10.62
N GLY A 7 16.07 -6.25 11.32
CA GLY A 7 15.09 -7.34 11.21
C GLY A 7 13.72 -6.92 11.73
N ASN A 8 13.69 -6.24 12.88
CA ASN A 8 12.45 -5.76 13.50
C ASN A 8 11.72 -4.71 12.63
N LEU A 9 12.45 -3.79 11.99
CA LEU A 9 11.82 -2.75 11.16
C LEU A 9 11.12 -3.35 9.93
N SER A 10 11.74 -4.35 9.30
CA SER A 10 11.14 -5.04 8.14
C SER A 10 9.88 -5.80 8.54
N LEU A 11 9.93 -6.52 9.67
CA LEU A 11 8.80 -7.29 10.16
C LEU A 11 7.63 -6.37 10.57
N VAL A 12 7.92 -5.28 11.30
CA VAL A 12 6.92 -4.29 11.71
C VAL A 12 6.26 -3.64 10.49
N SER A 13 7.05 -3.26 9.48
CA SER A 13 6.53 -2.73 8.21
C SER A 13 5.59 -3.72 7.53
N THR A 14 5.98 -5.00 7.43
CA THR A 14 5.13 -6.03 6.82
C THR A 14 3.83 -6.25 7.59
N VAL A 15 3.89 -6.33 8.93
CA VAL A 15 2.69 -6.51 9.77
C VAL A 15 1.74 -5.33 9.62
N LEU A 16 2.24 -4.10 9.70
CA LEU A 16 1.43 -2.90 9.50
C LEU A 16 0.80 -2.85 8.11
N PHE A 17 1.55 -3.25 7.08
CA PHE A 17 1.02 -3.32 5.72
C PHE A 17 -0.13 -4.32 5.61
N ILE A 18 0.04 -5.53 6.18
CA ILE A 18 -1.02 -6.57 6.16
C ILE A 18 -2.26 -6.08 6.89
N ILE A 19 -2.12 -5.50 8.08
CA ILE A 19 -3.25 -4.94 8.83
C ILE A 19 -3.92 -3.82 8.01
N GLY A 20 -3.12 -2.94 7.39
CA GLY A 20 -3.61 -1.87 6.53
C GLY A 20 -4.47 -2.40 5.37
N VAL A 21 -3.97 -3.40 4.66
CA VAL A 21 -4.68 -4.04 3.54
C VAL A 21 -5.97 -4.72 4.01
N LEU A 22 -5.95 -5.42 5.16
CA LEU A 22 -7.14 -6.08 5.70
C LEU A 22 -8.23 -5.07 6.08
N LEU A 23 -7.85 -3.96 6.71
CA LEU A 23 -8.79 -2.89 7.07
C LEU A 23 -9.38 -2.19 5.84
N CYS A 24 -8.57 -1.95 4.80
CA CYS A 24 -9.05 -1.44 3.51
C CYS A 24 -9.98 -2.45 2.81
N GLY A 25 -9.67 -3.75 2.88
CA GLY A 25 -10.50 -4.81 2.33
C GLY A 25 -11.85 -4.92 3.03
N TYR A 26 -11.87 -4.80 4.36
CA TYR A 26 -13.11 -4.69 5.13
C TYR A 26 -13.93 -3.47 4.70
N ALA A 27 -13.31 -2.31 4.56
CA ALA A 27 -14.01 -1.10 4.12
C ALA A 27 -14.59 -1.24 2.70
N ALA A 28 -13.85 -1.86 1.79
CA ALA A 28 -14.35 -2.15 0.44
C ALA A 28 -15.56 -3.08 0.46
N TYR A 29 -15.58 -4.06 1.35
CA TYR A 29 -16.74 -4.93 1.56
C TYR A 29 -17.92 -4.17 2.17
N ASP A 30 -17.68 -3.35 3.20
CA ASP A 30 -18.70 -2.59 3.93
C ASP A 30 -19.39 -1.52 3.06
N PHE A 31 -18.62 -0.82 2.23
CA PHE A 31 -19.18 0.15 1.28
C PHE A 31 -19.99 -0.53 0.17
N GLY A 32 -19.69 -1.79 -0.16
CA GLY A 32 -20.37 -2.51 -1.21
C GLY A 32 -20.28 -1.80 -2.58
N PRO A 33 -21.21 -2.09 -3.51
CA PRO A 33 -21.20 -1.53 -4.86
C PRO A 33 -21.74 -0.09 -4.95
N ARG A 34 -22.23 0.49 -3.85
CA ARG A 34 -22.72 1.89 -3.77
C ARG A 34 -22.25 2.48 -2.44
N ILE A 35 -21.38 3.49 -2.49
CA ILE A 35 -20.69 4.03 -1.31
C ILE A 35 -21.66 4.66 -0.30
N ASP A 36 -22.86 5.04 -0.75
CA ASP A 36 -23.95 5.55 0.07
C ASP A 36 -24.37 4.64 1.23
N ASN A 37 -24.03 3.35 1.19
CA ASN A 37 -24.32 2.38 2.25
C ASN A 37 -23.20 2.25 3.30
N GLY A 38 -22.10 3.01 3.15
CA GLY A 38 -20.93 2.86 4.00
C GLY A 38 -21.22 3.19 5.46
N SER A 39 -20.98 2.22 6.35
CA SER A 39 -21.14 2.42 7.78
C SER A 39 -20.04 3.32 8.33
N ALA A 40 -20.28 3.97 9.47
CA ALA A 40 -19.24 4.70 10.18
C ALA A 40 -17.99 3.81 10.47
N VAL A 41 -18.21 2.52 10.73
CA VAL A 41 -17.14 1.54 10.97
C VAL A 41 -16.32 1.31 9.70
N GLY A 42 -16.96 1.22 8.53
CA GLY A 42 -16.28 1.13 7.23
C GLY A 42 -15.37 2.32 6.96
N TRP A 43 -15.83 3.54 7.24
CA TRP A 43 -15.03 4.77 7.08
C TRP A 43 -13.83 4.83 8.03
N TRP A 44 -14.01 4.45 9.30
CA TRP A 44 -12.89 4.36 10.26
C TRP A 44 -11.89 3.28 9.86
N SER A 45 -12.37 2.12 9.42
CA SER A 45 -11.53 1.03 8.92
C SER A 45 -10.71 1.48 7.71
N PHE A 46 -11.33 2.18 6.77
CA PHE A 46 -10.65 2.74 5.60
C PHE A 46 -9.55 3.73 6.01
N GLY A 47 -9.87 4.71 6.87
CA GLY A 47 -8.91 5.71 7.32
C GLY A 47 -7.69 5.09 8.03
N LEU A 48 -7.93 4.16 8.95
CA LEU A 48 -6.85 3.44 9.65
C LEU A 48 -6.07 2.52 8.71
N GLY A 49 -6.74 1.86 7.78
CA GLY A 49 -6.12 0.99 6.79
C GLY A 49 -5.15 1.73 5.86
N VAL A 50 -5.57 2.89 5.36
CA VAL A 50 -4.71 3.78 4.56
C VAL A 50 -3.55 4.29 5.38
N LEU A 51 -3.79 4.75 6.62
CA LEU A 51 -2.73 5.23 7.50
C LEU A 51 -1.66 4.17 7.75
N PHE A 52 -2.05 2.94 8.10
CA PHE A 52 -1.10 1.85 8.30
C PHE A 52 -0.35 1.47 7.03
N SER A 53 -1.01 1.50 5.87
CA SER A 53 -0.38 1.23 4.58
C SER A 53 0.70 2.27 4.24
N VAL A 54 0.43 3.56 4.50
CA VAL A 54 1.40 4.65 4.30
C VAL A 54 2.56 4.54 5.29
N VAL A 55 2.27 4.35 6.58
CA VAL A 55 3.32 4.20 7.61
C VAL A 55 4.20 3.00 7.31
N ALA A 56 3.62 1.87 6.91
CA ALA A 56 4.37 0.68 6.52
C ALA A 56 5.31 0.94 5.34
N ALA A 57 4.83 1.66 4.31
CA ALA A 57 5.64 2.02 3.15
C ALA A 57 6.78 2.99 3.52
N CYS A 58 6.53 3.97 4.40
CA CYS A 58 7.58 4.84 4.94
C CYS A 58 8.67 4.05 5.69
N LEU A 59 8.26 3.14 6.58
CA LEU A 59 9.19 2.26 7.29
C LEU A 59 9.97 1.35 6.33
N TYR A 60 9.33 0.87 5.26
CA TYR A 60 9.98 0.07 4.23
C TYR A 60 11.07 0.85 3.50
N ILE A 61 10.79 2.08 3.08
CA ILE A 61 11.78 2.98 2.43
C ILE A 61 12.94 3.27 3.36
N ILE A 62 12.68 3.62 4.63
CA ILE A 62 13.73 3.87 5.62
C ILE A 62 14.60 2.61 5.78
N GLY A 63 13.96 1.44 5.90
CA GLY A 63 14.65 0.16 6.05
C GLY A 63 15.58 -0.17 4.88
N ILE A 64 15.12 0.09 3.65
CA ILE A 64 15.94 -0.09 2.44
C ILE A 64 17.04 0.96 2.37
N SER A 65 16.74 2.22 2.71
CA SER A 65 17.72 3.31 2.67
C SER A 65 18.95 3.02 3.54
N LEU A 66 18.76 2.28 4.64
CA LEU A 66 19.82 1.90 5.58
C LEU A 66 20.63 0.65 5.16
N ARG A 67 20.32 -0.01 4.04
CA ARG A 67 21.01 -1.21 3.55
C ARG A 67 21.23 -1.21 2.03
N ALA A 68 22.00 -2.18 1.54
CA ALA A 68 22.16 -2.42 0.11
C ALA A 68 20.86 -2.99 -0.48
N THR A 69 20.39 -2.39 -1.57
CA THR A 69 19.13 -2.78 -2.21
C THR A 69 19.28 -4.11 -2.96
N THR A 70 18.37 -5.05 -2.75
CA THR A 70 18.37 -6.35 -3.43
C THR A 70 17.32 -6.42 -4.54
N PHE A 71 17.49 -7.36 -5.49
CA PHE A 71 16.52 -7.55 -6.58
C PHE A 71 15.13 -7.95 -6.07
N ARG A 72 15.07 -8.65 -4.93
CA ARG A 72 13.83 -9.03 -4.27
C ARG A 72 13.00 -7.83 -3.84
N GLU A 73 13.64 -6.74 -3.43
CA GLU A 73 12.95 -5.51 -2.97
C GLU A 73 12.33 -4.72 -4.12
N VAL A 74 12.97 -4.75 -5.29
CA VAL A 74 12.40 -4.21 -6.53
C VAL A 74 11.17 -5.02 -6.93
N GLY A 75 11.30 -6.35 -6.93
CA GLY A 75 10.21 -7.26 -7.28
C GLY A 75 9.02 -7.16 -6.32
N SER A 76 9.26 -7.09 -5.01
CA SER A 76 8.18 -6.95 -4.02
C SER A 76 7.46 -5.61 -4.12
N ALA A 77 8.19 -4.50 -4.30
CA ALA A 77 7.57 -3.18 -4.45
C ALA A 77 6.74 -3.09 -5.75
N ALA A 78 7.25 -3.65 -6.85
CA ALA A 78 6.51 -3.72 -8.11
C ALA A 78 5.26 -4.60 -7.98
N LEU A 79 5.37 -5.76 -7.32
CA LEU A 79 4.24 -6.66 -7.08
C LEU A 79 3.15 -6.00 -6.23
N ILE A 80 3.54 -5.30 -5.15
CA ILE A 80 2.59 -4.56 -4.30
C ILE A 80 1.87 -3.48 -5.12
N SER A 81 2.61 -2.74 -5.94
CA SER A 81 2.03 -1.74 -6.83
C SER A 81 0.97 -2.35 -7.77
N ILE A 82 1.30 -3.47 -8.43
CA ILE A 82 0.38 -4.16 -9.34
C ILE A 82 -0.87 -4.65 -8.59
N LEU A 83 -0.71 -5.25 -7.41
CA LEU A 83 -1.84 -5.75 -6.62
C LEU A 83 -2.78 -4.64 -6.17
N LEU A 84 -2.23 -3.49 -5.74
CA LEU A 84 -3.03 -2.32 -5.38
C LEU A 84 -3.77 -1.73 -6.59
N PHE A 85 -3.12 -1.71 -7.75
CA PHE A 85 -3.75 -1.25 -8.99
C PHE A 85 -4.88 -2.18 -9.45
N ILE A 86 -4.70 -3.49 -9.36
CA ILE A 86 -5.77 -4.48 -9.62
C ILE A 86 -6.91 -4.28 -8.62
N GLY A 87 -6.62 -4.14 -7.33
CA GLY A 87 -7.62 -3.89 -6.30
C GLY A 87 -8.43 -2.61 -6.56
N TYR A 88 -7.76 -1.55 -7.01
CA TYR A 88 -8.41 -0.32 -7.47
C TYR A 88 -9.39 -0.56 -8.63
N LEU A 89 -8.97 -1.26 -9.69
CA LEU A 89 -9.83 -1.56 -10.83
C LEU A 89 -11.05 -2.40 -10.43
N LEU A 90 -10.84 -3.40 -9.55
CA LEU A 90 -11.92 -4.25 -9.06
C LEU A 90 -12.92 -3.47 -8.20
N TRP A 91 -12.46 -2.52 -7.40
CA TRP A 91 -13.33 -1.70 -6.56
C TRP A 91 -14.10 -0.65 -7.36
N LEU A 92 -13.54 -0.15 -8.46
CA LEU A 92 -14.25 0.74 -9.39
C LEU A 92 -15.24 0.02 -10.30
N SER A 93 -14.96 -1.23 -10.68
CA SER A 93 -15.77 -2.00 -11.63
C SER A 93 -17.28 -2.06 -11.33
N PRO A 94 -17.78 -2.06 -10.07
CA PRO A 94 -19.21 -2.04 -9.79
C PRO A 94 -19.87 -0.64 -9.82
N VAL A 95 -19.13 0.46 -10.01
CA VAL A 95 -19.66 1.82 -9.79
C VAL A 95 -19.96 2.53 -11.11
N SER A 96 -21.25 2.70 -11.43
CA SER A 96 -21.71 3.22 -12.71
C SER A 96 -21.92 4.73 -12.78
N GLU A 97 -21.96 5.47 -11.66
CA GLU A 97 -22.45 6.87 -11.68
C GLU A 97 -21.80 7.87 -10.68
N GLU A 98 -20.83 7.47 -9.85
CA GLU A 98 -20.23 8.40 -8.87
C GLU A 98 -19.07 9.24 -9.43
N SER A 99 -19.01 10.49 -8.97
CA SER A 99 -17.90 11.41 -9.20
C SER A 99 -16.58 10.79 -8.72
N PHE A 100 -15.70 10.46 -9.66
CA PHE A 100 -14.42 9.75 -9.45
C PHE A 100 -13.50 10.32 -8.36
N ILE A 101 -13.67 11.60 -8.00
CA ILE A 101 -12.76 12.35 -7.12
C ILE A 101 -12.95 12.00 -5.63
N PHE A 102 -14.13 11.52 -5.22
CA PHE A 102 -14.43 11.20 -3.81
C PHE A 102 -14.54 9.70 -3.52
N HIS A 103 -14.35 8.85 -4.53
CA HIS A 103 -14.44 7.41 -4.35
C HIS A 103 -13.25 6.89 -3.52
N PRO A 104 -13.47 6.08 -2.47
CA PRO A 104 -12.41 5.49 -1.65
C PRO A 104 -11.36 4.66 -2.42
N ALA A 105 -11.69 4.25 -3.65
CA ALA A 105 -10.80 3.53 -4.55
C ALA A 105 -9.63 4.41 -5.03
N ILE A 106 -9.70 5.73 -4.89
CA ILE A 106 -8.57 6.61 -5.17
C ILE A 106 -7.35 6.29 -4.27
N ALA A 107 -7.57 5.80 -3.05
CA ALA A 107 -6.48 5.44 -2.15
C ALA A 107 -5.61 4.29 -2.67
N PRO A 108 -6.15 3.11 -3.09
CA PRO A 108 -5.33 2.08 -3.69
C PRO A 108 -4.65 2.53 -5.00
N ALA A 109 -5.24 3.43 -5.79
CA ALA A 109 -4.57 4.00 -6.96
C ALA A 109 -3.37 4.90 -6.60
N VAL A 110 -3.52 5.80 -5.62
CA VAL A 110 -2.40 6.64 -5.16
C VAL A 110 -1.31 5.77 -4.54
N LEU A 111 -1.68 4.78 -3.74
CA LEU A 111 -0.73 3.84 -3.14
C LEU A 111 -0.04 2.99 -4.21
N SER A 112 -0.71 2.56 -5.28
CA SER A 112 -0.07 1.80 -6.35
C SER A 112 1.02 2.62 -7.05
N VAL A 113 0.74 3.89 -7.36
CA VAL A 113 1.73 4.81 -7.95
C VAL A 113 2.90 5.05 -6.98
N PHE A 114 2.60 5.23 -5.70
CA PHE A 114 3.63 5.41 -4.67
C PHE A 114 4.57 4.20 -4.59
N TRP A 115 4.03 2.98 -4.52
CA TRP A 115 4.82 1.75 -4.51
C TRP A 115 5.59 1.51 -5.81
N LEU A 116 5.05 1.94 -6.94
CA LEU A 116 5.78 1.93 -8.21
C LEU A 116 7.01 2.85 -8.16
N GLY A 117 6.85 4.06 -7.59
CA GLY A 117 7.95 4.99 -7.34
C GLY A 117 9.05 4.38 -6.46
N ILE A 118 8.67 3.64 -5.42
CA ILE A 118 9.62 2.89 -4.57
C ILE A 118 10.36 1.83 -5.39
N ALA A 119 9.66 1.09 -6.25
CA ALA A 119 10.29 0.08 -7.11
C ALA A 119 11.33 0.70 -8.05
N PHE A 120 11.01 1.83 -8.69
CA PHE A 120 11.95 2.58 -9.52
C PHE A 120 13.16 3.10 -8.73
N TYR A 121 12.92 3.67 -7.55
CA TYR A 121 13.99 4.11 -6.65
C TYR A 121 14.93 2.95 -6.30
N CYS A 122 14.37 1.79 -5.96
CA CYS A 122 15.15 0.60 -5.61
C CYS A 122 15.98 0.09 -6.80
N ALA A 123 15.38 0.05 -8.00
CA ALA A 123 16.05 -0.37 -9.21
C ALA A 123 17.22 0.55 -9.57
N PHE A 124 17.00 1.87 -9.50
CA PHE A 124 18.02 2.88 -9.77
C PHE A 124 19.20 2.79 -8.80
N ARG A 125 18.90 2.69 -7.49
CA ARG A 125 19.93 2.60 -6.45
C ARG A 125 20.77 1.32 -6.57
N ARG A 126 20.15 0.20 -6.96
CA ARG A 126 20.89 -1.04 -7.23
C ARG A 126 21.85 -0.87 -8.40
N ASN A 127 21.41 -0.27 -9.50
CA ASN A 127 22.22 -0.13 -10.71
C ASN A 127 23.45 0.77 -10.53
N ARG A 128 23.42 1.69 -9.55
CA ARG A 128 24.57 2.54 -9.16
C ARG A 128 25.59 1.85 -8.25
N ASN A 129 25.22 0.73 -7.63
CA ASN A 129 26.07 -0.01 -6.69
C ASN A 129 26.67 -1.29 -7.32
N MET A 130 26.46 -1.50 -8.62
CA MET A 130 27.10 -2.52 -9.45
C MET A 130 28.29 -1.91 -10.19
#